data_AF-A0A497ASV9-F1
#
_entry.id   AF-A0A497ASV9-F1
#
_cell.length_a   1.000
_cell.length_b   1.000
_cell.length_c   1.000
_cell.angle_alpha   90.00
_cell.angle_beta   90.00
_cell.angle_gamma   90.00
#
_symmetry.space_group_name_H-M   'P 1'
#
loop_
_entity.id
_entity.type
_entity.pdbx_description
1 polymer ?
#
loop_
_entity_poly.entity_id
_entity_poly.type
_entity_poly.pdbx_seq_one_letter_code
_entity_poly.pdbx_strand_id
1 'polypeptide(L)'
;MDREFFEIGVAALDQGRLDCFRQAMQAGMAGRKEHATFYKYMTRFLESIDQAAYAARARGRMLQNIIFTGYMTRADLAALLPCARVALVPSIIKEAFPLVSIESLACGVIPMASYFSGLAPVLEEVAAALGAPGELAKIGHSPETMVRDLSQNVPALLSILSNRSTAKEISAICRKLIEQKYRWRAVISEVEGLYRALGA
;
A
#
# COMPACT_ATOMS: atom_id res chain seq x y z
N MET A 1 -2.49 -10.42 12.37
CA MET A 1 -2.94 -9.73 13.60
C MET A 1 -4.41 -9.47 13.42
N ASP A 2 -5.18 -9.56 14.48
CA ASP A 2 -6.63 -9.33 14.40
C ASP A 2 -6.91 -7.82 14.43
N ARG A 3 -7.98 -7.39 13.77
CA ARG A 3 -8.30 -5.96 13.52
C ARG A 3 -8.37 -5.17 14.83
N GLU A 4 -8.88 -5.80 15.88
CA GLU A 4 -9.12 -5.26 17.22
C GLU A 4 -7.83 -4.71 17.83
N PHE A 5 -6.69 -5.38 17.66
CA PHE A 5 -5.41 -4.91 18.19
C PHE A 5 -4.92 -3.64 17.48
N PHE A 6 -5.18 -3.50 16.18
CA PHE A 6 -4.90 -2.27 15.45
C PHE A 6 -5.81 -1.12 15.91
N GLU A 7 -7.11 -1.38 16.10
CA GLU A 7 -8.05 -0.38 16.60
C GLU A 7 -7.66 0.11 18.00
N ILE A 8 -7.32 -0.81 18.91
CA ILE A 8 -6.82 -0.48 20.25
C ILE A 8 -5.53 0.34 20.17
N GLY A 9 -4.60 -0.06 19.30
CA GLY A 9 -3.35 0.68 19.09
C GLY A 9 -3.58 2.10 18.58
N VAL A 10 -4.44 2.28 17.57
CA VAL A 10 -4.82 3.59 17.02
C VAL A 10 -5.48 4.46 18.09
N ALA A 11 -6.40 3.89 18.89
CA ALA A 11 -7.01 4.61 20.00
C ALA A 11 -5.99 5.01 21.09
N ALA A 12 -4.99 4.18 21.36
CA ALA A 12 -3.92 4.52 22.28
C ALA A 12 -3.05 5.68 21.77
N LEU A 13 -2.69 5.67 20.47
CA LEU A 13 -1.96 6.78 19.84
C LEU A 13 -2.78 8.08 19.81
N ASP A 14 -4.10 7.98 19.61
CA ASP A 14 -5.01 9.13 19.66
C ASP A 14 -5.01 9.81 21.04
N GLN A 15 -4.79 9.03 22.11
CA GLN A 15 -4.65 9.55 23.48
C GLN A 15 -3.20 9.97 23.80
N GLY A 16 -2.26 9.86 22.87
CA GLY A 16 -0.84 10.11 23.09
C GLY A 16 -0.15 9.04 23.96
N ARG A 17 -0.76 7.86 24.13
CA ARG A 17 -0.27 6.78 24.99
C ARG A 17 0.55 5.77 24.20
N LEU A 18 1.80 6.14 23.87
CA LEU A 18 2.68 5.30 23.06
C LEU A 18 3.00 3.94 23.71
N ASP A 19 3.09 3.87 25.04
CA ASP A 19 3.34 2.59 25.74
C ASP A 19 2.16 1.62 25.58
N CYS A 20 0.93 2.12 25.62
CA CYS A 20 -0.26 1.31 25.37
C CYS A 20 -0.33 0.84 23.92
N PHE A 21 0.08 1.68 22.96
CA PHE A 21 0.22 1.27 21.57
C PHE A 21 1.19 0.09 21.43
N ARG A 22 2.37 0.17 22.07
CA ARG A 22 3.36 -0.93 22.06
C ARG A 22 2.79 -2.21 22.64
N GLN A 23 2.13 -2.14 23.79
CA GLN A 23 1.52 -3.30 24.44
C GLN A 23 0.44 -3.95 23.55
N ALA A 24 -0.41 -3.14 22.90
CA ALA A 24 -1.43 -3.64 21.99
C ALA A 24 -0.81 -4.34 20.78
N MET A 25 0.22 -3.74 20.17
CA MET A 25 0.95 -4.35 19.05
C MET A 25 1.67 -5.64 19.47
N GLN A 26 2.30 -5.65 20.65
CA GLN A 26 2.97 -6.83 21.18
C GLN A 26 1.98 -7.98 21.39
N ALA A 27 0.84 -7.70 22.02
CA ALA A 27 -0.20 -8.68 22.26
C ALA A 27 -0.80 -9.23 20.96
N GLY A 28 -1.10 -8.37 19.97
CA GLY A 28 -1.66 -8.79 18.69
C GLY A 28 -0.69 -9.56 17.78
N MET A 29 0.62 -9.50 18.06
CA MET A 29 1.67 -10.25 17.35
C MET A 29 2.13 -11.50 18.11
N ALA A 30 1.70 -11.70 19.35
CA ALA A 30 2.12 -12.84 20.17
C ALA A 30 1.81 -14.18 19.51
N GLY A 31 2.76 -15.13 19.58
CA GLY A 31 2.61 -16.49 19.03
C GLY A 31 2.74 -16.62 17.51
N ARG A 32 2.98 -15.52 16.76
CA ARG A 32 3.09 -15.55 15.29
C ARG A 32 4.53 -15.20 14.85
N LYS A 33 5.31 -16.19 14.43
CA LYS A 33 6.77 -16.05 14.16
C LYS A 33 7.11 -14.91 13.19
N GLU A 34 6.38 -14.79 12.09
CA GLU A 34 6.61 -13.74 11.08
C GLU A 34 6.33 -12.34 11.65
N HIS A 35 5.34 -12.22 12.53
CA HIS A 35 4.97 -10.93 13.14
C HIS A 35 5.92 -10.49 14.25
N ALA A 36 6.59 -11.42 14.94
CA ALA A 36 7.59 -11.07 15.96
C ALA A 36 8.74 -10.24 15.38
N THR A 37 9.15 -10.53 14.13
CA THR A 37 10.16 -9.74 13.41
C THR A 37 9.64 -8.34 13.10
N PHE A 38 8.39 -8.20 12.63
CA PHE A 38 7.77 -6.89 12.40
C PHE A 38 7.69 -6.04 13.67
N TYR A 39 7.30 -6.65 14.80
CA TYR A 39 7.28 -5.96 16.09
C TYR A 39 8.65 -5.38 16.46
N LYS A 40 9.72 -6.16 16.25
CA LYS A 40 11.11 -5.73 16.50
C LYS A 40 11.45 -4.48 15.68
N TYR A 41 11.16 -4.47 14.38
CA TYR A 41 11.52 -3.34 13.51
C TYR A 41 10.64 -2.11 13.73
N MET A 42 9.35 -2.29 14.00
CA MET A 42 8.47 -1.21 14.43
C MET A 42 8.99 -0.56 15.73
N THR A 43 9.41 -1.38 16.69
CA THR A 43 9.99 -0.89 17.96
C THR A 43 11.27 -0.10 17.72
N ARG A 44 12.19 -0.62 16.90
CA ARG A 44 13.43 0.10 16.52
C ARG A 44 13.15 1.42 15.82
N PHE A 45 12.15 1.46 14.94
CA PHE A 45 11.72 2.72 14.32
C PHE A 45 11.22 3.73 15.36
N LEU A 46 10.35 3.31 16.28
CA LEU A 46 9.86 4.18 17.35
C LEU A 46 10.98 4.65 18.28
N GLU A 47 11.99 3.82 18.52
CA GLU A 47 13.19 4.18 19.30
C GLU A 47 14.10 5.17 18.57
N SER A 48 14.05 5.20 17.23
CA SER A 48 14.88 6.09 16.40
C SER A 48 14.33 7.50 16.24
N ILE A 49 13.08 7.76 16.65
CA ILE A 49 12.40 9.05 16.51
C ILE A 49 12.18 9.72 17.86
N ASP A 50 11.88 11.03 17.85
CA ASP A 50 11.37 11.72 19.02
C ASP A 50 9.96 11.22 19.34
N GLN A 51 9.88 10.32 20.32
CA GLN A 51 8.66 9.68 20.75
C GLN A 51 7.66 10.65 21.38
N ALA A 52 8.16 11.67 22.08
CA ALA A 52 7.31 12.68 22.70
C ALA A 52 6.66 13.55 21.62
N ALA A 53 7.44 14.00 20.63
CA ALA A 53 6.93 14.72 19.48
C ALA A 53 5.97 13.86 18.64
N TYR A 54 6.28 12.58 18.44
CA TYR A 54 5.42 11.63 17.72
C TYR A 54 4.06 11.46 18.41
N ALA A 55 4.06 11.20 19.73
CA ALA A 55 2.84 11.06 20.51
C ALA A 55 2.02 12.36 20.54
N ALA A 56 2.68 13.51 20.68
CA ALA A 56 2.03 14.83 20.60
C ALA A 56 1.39 15.07 19.23
N ARG A 57 2.05 14.65 18.14
CA ARG A 57 1.52 14.79 16.78
C ARG A 57 0.32 13.86 16.52
N ALA A 58 0.32 12.67 17.10
CA ALA A 58 -0.77 11.70 16.97
C ALA A 58 -2.02 12.08 17.77
N ARG A 59 -1.83 12.77 18.92
CA ARG A 59 -2.91 13.06 19.86
C ARG A 59 -4.10 13.78 19.23
N GLY A 60 -5.29 13.19 19.36
CA GLY A 60 -6.55 13.68 18.82
C GLY A 60 -6.63 13.68 17.29
N ARG A 61 -5.71 12.99 16.60
CA ARG A 61 -5.65 12.95 15.14
C ARG A 61 -5.79 11.56 14.54
N MET A 62 -5.63 10.50 15.31
CA MET A 62 -5.59 9.15 14.76
C MET A 62 -6.99 8.67 14.42
N LEU A 63 -7.95 8.76 15.35
CA LEU A 63 -9.31 8.25 15.15
C LEU A 63 -10.11 9.04 14.11
N GLN A 64 -9.76 10.31 13.87
CA GLN A 64 -10.37 11.12 12.81
C GLN A 64 -9.78 10.88 11.42
N ASN A 65 -8.57 10.30 11.32
CA ASN A 65 -7.86 10.10 10.05
C ASN A 65 -7.75 8.62 9.63
N ILE A 66 -8.07 7.68 10.51
CA ILE A 66 -7.99 6.24 10.23
C ILE A 66 -9.38 5.64 10.40
N ILE A 67 -9.86 4.99 9.33
CA ILE A 67 -11.13 4.27 9.31
C ILE A 67 -10.85 2.80 9.06
N PHE A 68 -11.28 1.94 9.98
CA PHE A 68 -11.26 0.50 9.79
C PHE A 68 -12.59 0.05 9.19
N THR A 69 -12.59 -0.30 7.91
CA THR A 69 -13.81 -0.69 7.20
C THR A 69 -14.20 -2.15 7.45
N GLY A 70 -13.23 -3.01 7.71
CA GLY A 70 -13.44 -4.45 7.80
C GLY A 70 -13.54 -5.10 6.42
N TYR A 71 -14.33 -6.16 6.29
CA TYR A 71 -14.57 -6.79 5.01
C TYR A 71 -15.37 -5.86 4.10
N MET A 72 -14.87 -5.60 2.90
CA MET A 72 -15.54 -4.84 1.84
C MET A 72 -15.85 -5.76 0.67
N THR A 73 -17.05 -5.65 0.10
CA THR A 73 -17.38 -6.35 -1.14
C THR A 73 -16.66 -5.73 -2.33
N ARG A 74 -16.67 -6.42 -3.48
CA ARG A 74 -16.16 -5.85 -4.74
C ARG A 74 -16.89 -4.58 -5.16
N ALA A 75 -18.20 -4.48 -4.88
CA ALA A 75 -18.98 -3.30 -5.20
C ALA A 75 -18.57 -2.11 -4.30
N ASP A 76 -18.35 -2.36 -3.02
CA ASP A 76 -17.87 -1.33 -2.08
C ASP A 76 -16.49 -0.82 -2.48
N LEU A 77 -15.57 -1.73 -2.82
CA LEU A 77 -14.23 -1.37 -3.29
C LEU A 77 -14.27 -0.58 -4.61
N ALA A 78 -15.13 -0.97 -5.56
CA ALA A 78 -15.29 -0.24 -6.82
C ALA A 78 -15.80 1.20 -6.61
N ALA A 79 -16.60 1.44 -5.57
CA ALA A 79 -17.05 2.79 -5.20
C ALA A 79 -15.98 3.57 -4.43
N LEU A 80 -15.24 2.91 -3.52
CA LEU A 80 -14.28 3.56 -2.62
C LEU A 80 -12.94 3.87 -3.30
N LEU A 81 -12.40 2.93 -4.08
CA LEU A 81 -11.04 3.03 -4.61
C LEU A 81 -10.85 4.27 -5.50
N PRO A 82 -11.77 4.67 -6.39
CA PRO A 82 -11.66 5.90 -7.17
C PRO A 82 -11.59 7.20 -6.34
N CYS A 83 -11.98 7.16 -5.07
CA CYS A 83 -11.88 8.30 -4.16
C CYS A 83 -10.49 8.42 -3.51
N ALA A 84 -9.64 7.41 -3.63
CA ALA A 84 -8.29 7.41 -3.09
C ALA A 84 -7.30 8.15 -4.00
N ARG A 85 -6.16 8.57 -3.42
CA ARG A 85 -5.00 9.04 -4.19
C ARG A 85 -3.93 7.97 -4.34
N VAL A 86 -3.85 7.06 -3.38
CA VAL A 86 -2.85 6.00 -3.28
C VAL A 86 -3.54 4.73 -2.77
N ALA A 87 -3.19 3.58 -3.32
CA ALA A 87 -3.57 2.27 -2.79
C ALA A 87 -2.32 1.56 -2.27
N LEU A 88 -2.27 1.22 -0.98
CA LEU A 88 -1.10 0.60 -0.36
C LEU A 88 -1.34 -0.90 -0.14
N VAL A 89 -0.48 -1.75 -0.69
CA VAL A 89 -0.54 -3.22 -0.60
C VAL A 89 0.81 -3.77 -0.10
N PRO A 90 1.12 -3.63 1.21
CA PRO A 90 2.42 -4.00 1.76
C PRO A 90 2.43 -5.49 2.16
N SER A 91 2.07 -6.37 1.23
CA SER A 91 2.00 -7.83 1.47
C SER A 91 3.39 -8.41 1.70
N ILE A 92 3.51 -9.28 2.70
CA ILE A 92 4.76 -10.00 3.03
C ILE A 92 4.73 -11.43 2.50
N ILE A 93 3.60 -11.84 1.93
CA ILE A 93 3.36 -13.16 1.36
C ILE A 93 3.63 -13.09 -0.14
N LYS A 94 4.10 -14.19 -0.73
CA LYS A 94 4.26 -14.31 -2.17
C LYS A 94 2.89 -14.20 -2.85
N GLU A 95 2.66 -13.09 -3.52
CA GLU A 95 1.52 -12.91 -4.43
C GLU A 95 1.86 -13.52 -5.79
N ALA A 96 0.94 -14.30 -6.35
CA ALA A 96 1.08 -14.86 -7.69
C ALA A 96 0.79 -13.80 -8.77
N PHE A 97 -0.22 -12.97 -8.55
CA PHE A 97 -0.63 -11.93 -9.49
C PHE A 97 -1.22 -10.72 -8.76
N PRO A 98 -0.90 -9.48 -9.18
CA PRO A 98 -1.18 -8.29 -8.39
C PRO A 98 -2.55 -7.67 -8.72
N LEU A 99 -3.63 -8.43 -8.53
CA LEU A 99 -4.99 -7.99 -8.90
C LEU A 99 -5.37 -6.66 -8.25
N VAL A 100 -5.09 -6.49 -6.96
CA VAL A 100 -5.43 -5.25 -6.22
C VAL A 100 -4.68 -4.04 -6.77
N SER A 101 -3.41 -4.20 -7.17
CA SER A 101 -2.64 -3.13 -7.81
C SER A 101 -3.15 -2.80 -9.21
N ILE A 102 -3.64 -3.79 -9.94
CA ILE A 102 -4.26 -3.61 -11.25
C ILE A 102 -5.61 -2.89 -11.12
N GLU A 103 -6.41 -3.25 -10.12
CA GLU A 103 -7.68 -2.58 -9.81
C GLU A 103 -7.46 -1.11 -9.42
N SER A 104 -6.44 -0.80 -8.62
CA SER A 104 -6.11 0.59 -8.29
C SER A 104 -5.68 1.39 -9.53
N LEU A 105 -4.82 0.83 -10.38
CA LEU A 105 -4.44 1.46 -11.65
C LEU A 105 -5.64 1.69 -12.56
N ALA A 106 -6.58 0.74 -12.61
CA ALA A 106 -7.84 0.90 -13.34
C ALA A 106 -8.68 2.04 -12.77
N CYS A 107 -8.65 2.30 -11.47
CA CYS A 107 -9.30 3.46 -10.86
C CYS A 107 -8.50 4.77 -11.03
N GLY A 108 -7.35 4.75 -11.71
CA GLY A 108 -6.46 5.91 -11.82
C GLY A 108 -5.78 6.25 -10.50
N VAL A 109 -5.55 5.25 -9.65
CA VAL A 109 -4.92 5.36 -8.34
C VAL A 109 -3.57 4.67 -8.38
N ILE A 110 -2.52 5.35 -7.93
CA ILE A 110 -1.17 4.78 -7.91
C ILE A 110 -1.08 3.66 -6.84
N PRO A 111 -0.67 2.44 -7.21
CA PRO A 111 -0.38 1.39 -6.23
C PRO A 111 1.00 1.62 -5.62
N MET A 112 1.08 1.67 -4.29
CA MET A 112 2.31 1.41 -3.55
C MET A 112 2.24 -0.03 -3.05
N ALA A 113 3.22 -0.87 -3.36
CA ALA A 113 3.17 -2.27 -2.96
C ALA A 113 4.56 -2.83 -2.67
N SER A 114 4.58 -3.99 -2.01
CA SER A 114 5.83 -4.72 -1.79
C SER A 114 6.48 -5.06 -3.13
N TYR A 115 7.72 -4.60 -3.32
CA TYR A 115 8.54 -4.87 -4.49
C TYR A 115 9.12 -6.28 -4.41
N PHE A 116 8.24 -7.28 -4.59
CA PHE A 116 8.52 -8.70 -4.45
C PHE A 116 7.46 -9.57 -5.16
N SER A 117 7.85 -10.77 -5.61
CA SER A 117 6.95 -11.74 -6.26
C SER A 117 6.17 -11.13 -7.44
N GLY A 118 4.92 -11.55 -7.66
CA GLY A 118 4.06 -11.07 -8.75
C GLY A 118 3.69 -9.59 -8.68
N LEU A 119 4.01 -8.87 -7.60
CA LEU A 119 3.80 -7.41 -7.49
C LEU A 119 4.91 -6.63 -8.21
N ALA A 120 6.13 -7.15 -8.24
CA ALA A 120 7.29 -6.43 -8.75
C ALA A 120 7.17 -6.01 -10.24
N PRO A 121 6.70 -6.86 -11.17
CA PRO A 121 6.58 -6.47 -12.58
C PRO A 121 5.66 -5.27 -12.80
N VAL A 122 4.50 -5.22 -12.13
CA VAL A 122 3.58 -4.09 -12.24
C VAL A 122 4.20 -2.81 -11.67
N LEU A 123 4.95 -2.90 -10.56
CA LEU A 123 5.64 -1.74 -9.99
C LEU A 123 6.76 -1.22 -10.90
N GLU A 124 7.45 -2.08 -11.65
CA GLU A 124 8.41 -1.64 -12.66
C GLU A 124 7.75 -0.86 -13.79
N GLU A 125 6.60 -1.32 -14.25
CA GLU A 125 5.84 -0.60 -15.28
C GLU A 125 5.35 0.77 -14.78
N VAL A 126 4.88 0.83 -13.54
CA VAL A 126 4.48 2.08 -12.88
C VAL A 126 5.66 3.03 -12.76
N ALA A 127 6.83 2.53 -12.33
CA ALA A 127 8.04 3.33 -12.24
C ALA A 127 8.52 3.84 -13.61
N ALA A 128 8.51 2.99 -14.64
CA ALA A 128 8.88 3.39 -15.99
C ALA A 128 7.94 4.47 -16.56
N ALA A 129 6.64 4.40 -16.23
CA ALA A 129 5.64 5.35 -16.74
C ALA A 129 5.60 6.67 -15.96
N LEU A 130 5.87 6.65 -14.65
CA LEU A 130 5.71 7.81 -13.77
C LEU A 130 7.03 8.44 -13.30
N GLY A 131 8.17 7.79 -13.52
CA GLY A 131 9.47 8.25 -13.01
C GLY A 131 9.50 8.27 -11.49
N ALA A 132 9.94 9.37 -10.89
CA ALA A 132 10.13 9.49 -9.44
C ALA A 132 8.89 9.11 -8.60
N PRO A 133 7.65 9.57 -8.90
CA PRO A 133 6.45 9.08 -8.23
C PRO A 133 6.27 7.55 -8.28
N GLY A 134 6.62 6.90 -9.39
CA GLY A 134 6.51 5.45 -9.53
C GLY A 134 7.62 4.69 -8.81
N GLU A 135 8.81 5.27 -8.67
CA GLU A 135 9.87 4.71 -7.81
C GLU A 135 9.47 4.73 -6.33
N LEU A 136 8.78 5.78 -5.87
CA LEU A 136 8.24 5.84 -4.50
C LEU A 136 7.20 4.74 -4.23
N ALA A 137 6.56 4.20 -5.27
CA ALA A 137 5.59 3.11 -5.14
C ALA A 137 6.20 1.74 -4.82
N LYS A 138 7.52 1.58 -4.99
CA LYS A 138 8.24 0.36 -4.62
C LYS A 138 8.54 0.36 -3.12
N ILE A 139 7.88 -0.53 -2.37
CA ILE A 139 8.11 -0.71 -0.93
C ILE A 139 8.95 -1.96 -0.71
N GLY A 140 10.02 -1.88 0.08
CA GLY A 140 10.83 -3.03 0.43
C GLY A 140 10.01 -4.13 1.11
N HIS A 141 10.33 -5.39 0.80
CA HIS A 141 9.57 -6.55 1.31
C HIS A 141 10.06 -7.05 2.67
N SER A 142 11.29 -6.72 3.08
CA SER A 142 11.78 -7.11 4.40
C SER A 142 11.18 -6.19 5.46
N PRO A 143 10.96 -6.67 6.70
CA PRO A 143 10.36 -5.83 7.75
C PRO A 143 11.08 -4.50 7.98
N GLU A 144 12.42 -4.50 7.89
CA GLU A 144 13.24 -3.30 8.03
C GLU A 144 13.03 -2.29 6.89
N THR A 145 13.13 -2.77 5.65
CA THR A 145 13.00 -1.92 4.47
C THR A 145 11.56 -1.44 4.31
N MET A 146 10.58 -2.30 4.58
CA MET A 146 9.16 -1.95 4.57
C MET A 146 8.86 -0.80 5.54
N VAL A 147 9.26 -0.90 6.82
CA VAL A 147 8.97 0.16 7.81
C VAL A 147 9.63 1.48 7.40
N ARG A 148 10.89 1.44 6.96
CA ARG A 148 11.61 2.62 6.46
C ARG A 148 10.90 3.24 5.26
N ASP A 149 10.64 2.44 4.22
CA ASP A 149 10.10 2.92 2.95
C ASP A 149 8.67 3.45 3.14
N LEU A 150 7.85 2.81 3.98
CA LEU A 150 6.53 3.34 4.35
C LEU A 150 6.63 4.71 5.01
N SER A 151 7.59 4.90 5.94
CA SER A 151 7.76 6.16 6.67
C SER A 151 8.25 7.32 5.78
N GLN A 152 8.94 7.01 4.68
CA GLN A 152 9.55 7.99 3.77
C GLN A 152 8.72 8.21 2.51
N ASN A 153 8.32 7.13 1.84
CA ASN A 153 7.74 7.19 0.51
C ASN A 153 6.27 7.60 0.53
N VAL A 154 5.49 7.15 1.53
CA VAL A 154 4.07 7.52 1.65
C VAL A 154 3.90 9.05 1.78
N PRO A 155 4.54 9.74 2.75
CA PRO A 155 4.41 11.19 2.85
C PRO A 155 5.02 11.93 1.64
N ALA A 156 6.12 11.43 1.05
CA ALA A 156 6.70 12.03 -0.15
C ALA A 156 5.72 11.97 -1.33
N LEU A 157 5.10 10.82 -1.58
CA LEU A 157 4.13 10.65 -2.66
C LEU A 157 2.86 11.47 -2.42
N LEU A 158 2.34 11.47 -1.18
CA LEU A 158 1.17 12.30 -0.84
C LEU A 158 1.46 13.80 -1.00
N SER A 159 2.69 14.24 -0.74
CA SER A 159 3.13 15.61 -0.99
C SER A 159 3.09 15.95 -2.48
N ILE A 160 3.60 15.08 -3.35
CA ILE A 160 3.50 15.24 -4.82
C ILE A 160 2.03 15.31 -5.26
N LEU A 161 1.21 14.37 -4.76
CA LEU A 161 -0.22 14.27 -5.08
C LEU A 161 -1.07 15.36 -4.42
N SER A 162 -0.49 16.26 -3.62
CA SER A 162 -1.19 17.44 -3.11
C SER A 162 -1.45 18.47 -4.21
N ASN A 163 -0.62 18.48 -5.26
CA ASN A 163 -0.85 19.27 -6.46
C ASN A 163 -1.95 18.60 -7.33
N ARG A 164 -3.07 19.30 -7.53
CA ARG A 164 -4.22 18.75 -8.28
C ARG A 164 -3.92 18.47 -9.74
N SER A 165 -3.05 19.26 -10.39
CA SER A 165 -2.67 19.04 -11.79
C SER A 165 -1.85 17.76 -11.91
N THR A 166 -0.82 17.63 -11.05
CA THR A 166 0.02 16.44 -10.99
C THR A 166 -0.78 15.19 -10.64
N ALA A 167 -1.71 15.27 -9.68
CA ALA A 167 -2.57 14.15 -9.32
C ALA A 167 -3.46 13.69 -10.49
N LYS A 168 -4.01 14.62 -11.28
CA LYS A 168 -4.80 14.29 -12.48
C LYS A 168 -3.94 13.64 -13.57
N GLU A 169 -2.74 14.14 -13.79
CA GLU A 169 -1.80 13.57 -14.76
C GLU A 169 -1.39 12.15 -14.38
N ILE A 170 -0.98 11.92 -13.14
CA ILE A 170 -0.65 10.59 -12.63
C ILE A 170 -1.85 9.64 -12.79
N SER A 171 -3.05 10.10 -12.44
CA SER A 171 -4.28 9.30 -12.57
C SER A 171 -4.54 8.87 -14.03
N ALA A 172 -4.37 9.80 -14.98
CA ALA A 172 -4.52 9.49 -16.40
C ALA A 172 -3.47 8.49 -16.90
N ILE A 173 -2.22 8.61 -16.43
CA ILE A 173 -1.14 7.67 -16.79
C ILE A 173 -1.42 6.28 -16.21
N CYS A 174 -1.82 6.18 -14.93
CA CYS A 174 -2.21 4.93 -14.29
C CYS A 174 -3.31 4.21 -15.08
N ARG A 175 -4.35 4.95 -15.48
CA ARG A 175 -5.43 4.40 -16.29
C ARG A 175 -4.92 3.94 -17.66
N LYS A 176 -4.14 4.76 -18.36
CA LYS A 176 -3.59 4.42 -19.68
C LYS A 176 -2.75 3.15 -19.64
N LEU A 177 -1.90 2.98 -18.63
CA LEU A 177 -1.06 1.79 -18.43
C LEU A 177 -1.90 0.51 -18.42
N ILE A 178 -2.96 0.50 -17.62
CA ILE A 178 -3.80 -0.70 -17.45
C ILE A 178 -4.64 -0.99 -18.70
N GLU A 179 -5.05 0.05 -19.42
CA GLU A 179 -5.86 -0.08 -20.61
C GLU A 179 -5.10 -0.71 -21.77
N GLN A 180 -3.79 -0.51 -21.82
CA GLN A 180 -2.94 -1.03 -22.90
C GLN A 180 -2.56 -2.50 -22.69
N LYS A 181 -2.34 -2.93 -21.44
CA LYS A 181 -1.76 -4.26 -21.15
C LYS A 181 -2.71 -5.25 -20.49
N TYR A 182 -3.62 -4.79 -19.65
CA TYR A 182 -4.37 -5.67 -18.75
C TYR A 182 -5.88 -5.70 -19.02
N ARG A 183 -6.33 -5.12 -20.14
CA ARG A 183 -7.71 -5.28 -20.61
C ARG A 183 -7.90 -6.67 -21.19
N TRP A 184 -9.03 -7.31 -20.85
CA TRP A 184 -9.40 -8.63 -21.38
C TRP A 184 -9.31 -8.72 -22.90
N ARG A 185 -9.74 -7.70 -23.65
CA ARG A 185 -9.60 -7.69 -25.12
C ARG A 185 -8.14 -7.75 -25.60
N ALA A 186 -7.23 -7.06 -24.91
CA ALA A 186 -5.81 -7.09 -25.25
C ALA A 186 -5.22 -8.48 -24.96
N VAL A 187 -5.51 -9.03 -23.78
CA VAL A 187 -5.08 -10.37 -23.38
C VAL A 187 -5.61 -11.44 -24.34
N ILE A 188 -6.90 -11.39 -24.68
CA ILE A 188 -7.51 -12.33 -25.64
C ILE A 188 -6.83 -12.22 -27.00
N SER A 189 -6.61 -11.00 -27.51
CA SER A 189 -5.96 -10.81 -28.81
C SER A 189 -4.53 -11.36 -28.85
N GLU A 190 -3.78 -11.25 -27.76
CA GLU A 190 -2.42 -11.78 -27.65
C GLU A 190 -2.42 -13.31 -27.62
N VAL A 191 -3.32 -13.89 -26.82
CA VAL A 191 -3.48 -15.35 -26.74
C VAL A 191 -3.93 -15.92 -28.08
N GLU A 192 -4.95 -15.34 -28.73
CA GLU A 192 -5.39 -15.78 -30.07
C GLU A 192 -4.26 -15.69 -31.11
N GLY A 193 -3.46 -14.62 -31.06
CA GLY A 193 -2.29 -14.46 -31.92
C GLY A 193 -1.27 -15.58 -31.75
N LEU A 194 -1.02 -16.00 -30.51
CA LEU A 194 -0.14 -17.11 -30.20
C LEU A 194 -0.66 -18.44 -30.76
N TYR A 195 -1.96 -18.73 -30.59
CA TYR A 195 -2.56 -19.96 -31.14
C TYR A 195 -2.45 -20.00 -32.67
N ARG A 196 -2.77 -18.90 -33.36
CA ARG A 196 -2.62 -18.79 -34.82
C ARG A 196 -1.18 -19.00 -35.27
N ALA A 197 -0.21 -18.46 -34.54
CA ALA A 197 1.22 -18.61 -34.84
C ALA A 197 1.71 -20.06 -34.66
N LEU A 198 1.11 -20.81 -33.74
CA LEU A 198 1.42 -22.21 -33.48
C LEU A 198 0.67 -23.18 -34.40
N GLY A 199 -0.20 -22.69 -35.29
CA GLY A 199 -0.94 -23.51 -36.27
C GLY A 199 -2.09 -24.31 -35.66
N ALA A 200 -2.63 -23.85 -34.52
CA ALA A 200 -3.84 -24.39 -33.90
C ALA A 200 -5.11 -23.66 -34.37
#